data_AF-A0AAW2KWV7-F1
#
_entry.id   AF-A0AAW2KWV7-F1
#
_cell.length_a   1.000
_cell.length_b   1.000
_cell.length_c   1.000
_cell.angle_alpha   90.00
_cell.angle_beta   90.00
_cell.angle_gamma   90.00
#
_symmetry.space_group_name_H-M   'P 1'
#
loop_
_entity.id
_entity.type
_entity.pdbx_description
1 polymer ?
#
loop_
_entity_poly.entity_id
_entity_poly.type
_entity_poly.pdbx_seq_one_letter_code
_entity_poly.pdbx_strand_id
1 'polypeptide(L)'
;MQLNSETYEIIIDGFVNNGDIDAACSLLNEMLDRNLNPRPPTLDKLICWFCKNGLYIKAVKLLGDVVIKDIAPGASTWRALIQGCDLAFNVEKIVNLTKNQLQFDNSSVQRS
;
A
#
# COMPACT_ATOMS: atom_id res chain seq x y z
N MET A 1 -18.29 20.53 -2.82
CA MET A 1 -18.41 19.36 -1.90
C MET A 1 -17.07 19.12 -1.28
N GLN A 2 -16.98 19.13 0.05
CA GLN A 2 -15.76 18.72 0.74
C GLN A 2 -15.89 17.21 0.95
N LEU A 3 -15.18 16.43 0.15
CA LEU A 3 -15.12 14.98 0.30
C LEU A 3 -14.37 14.67 1.60
N ASN A 4 -14.95 13.84 2.46
CA ASN A 4 -14.30 13.30 3.64
C ASN A 4 -13.60 11.97 3.29
N SER A 5 -12.80 11.43 4.20
CA SER A 5 -12.05 10.18 3.97
C SER A 5 -12.96 9.02 3.56
N GLU A 6 -14.12 8.86 4.20
CA GLU A 6 -15.08 7.80 3.88
C GLU A 6 -15.59 7.89 2.43
N THR A 7 -15.87 9.11 1.96
CA THR A 7 -16.36 9.30 0.58
C THR A 7 -15.28 8.98 -0.44
N TYR A 8 -14.02 9.41 -0.19
CA TYR A 8 -12.89 9.03 -1.06
C TYR A 8 -12.74 7.52 -1.15
N GLU A 9 -12.81 6.82 -0.02
CA GLU A 9 -12.64 5.37 0.00
C GLU A 9 -13.73 4.61 -0.75
N ILE A 10 -15.00 5.02 -0.60
CA ILE A 10 -16.11 4.41 -1.35
C ILE A 10 -15.89 4.58 -2.85
N ILE A 11 -15.48 5.77 -3.29
CA ILE A 11 -15.28 6.05 -4.71
C ILE A 11 -14.05 5.30 -5.24
N ILE A 12 -12.93 5.30 -4.50
CA ILE A 12 -11.72 4.56 -4.85
C ILE A 12 -12.02 3.06 -4.96
N ASP A 13 -12.73 2.49 -3.97
CA ASP A 13 -13.14 1.08 -4.01
C ASP A 13 -14.01 0.77 -5.24
N GLY A 14 -14.93 1.67 -5.59
CA GLY A 14 -15.74 1.57 -6.81
C GLY A 14 -14.89 1.52 -8.08
N PHE A 15 -13.92 2.41 -8.20
CA PHE A 15 -13.00 2.44 -9.35
C PHE A 15 -12.11 1.20 -9.42
N VAL A 16 -11.57 0.75 -8.29
CA VAL A 16 -10.77 -0.49 -8.22
C VAL A 16 -11.59 -1.71 -8.65
N ASN A 17 -12.83 -1.82 -8.19
CA ASN A 17 -13.73 -2.92 -8.56
C ASN A 17 -14.13 -2.89 -10.04
N ASN A 18 -14.23 -1.70 -10.63
CA ASN A 18 -14.50 -1.51 -12.06
C ASN A 18 -13.26 -1.63 -12.95
N GLY A 19 -12.06 -1.78 -12.35
CA GLY A 19 -10.79 -1.88 -13.07
C GLY A 19 -10.23 -0.54 -13.57
N ASP A 20 -10.85 0.58 -13.22
CA ASP A 20 -10.38 1.93 -13.57
C ASP A 20 -9.35 2.41 -12.54
N ILE A 21 -8.14 1.86 -12.64
CA ILE A 21 -7.08 2.09 -11.65
C ILE A 21 -6.47 3.47 -11.77
N ASP A 22 -6.46 4.06 -12.96
CA ASP A 22 -5.93 5.41 -13.15
C ASP A 22 -6.80 6.44 -12.42
N ALA A 23 -8.13 6.30 -12.47
CA ALA A 23 -9.04 7.11 -11.67
C ALA A 23 -8.87 6.85 -10.16
N ALA A 24 -8.75 5.58 -9.76
CA ALA A 24 -8.51 5.20 -8.36
C ALA A 24 -7.23 5.83 -7.79
N CYS A 25 -6.13 5.79 -8.54
CA CYS A 25 -4.86 6.39 -8.13
C CYS A 25 -4.90 7.91 -8.12
N SER A 26 -5.60 8.54 -9.06
CA SER A 26 -5.76 9.99 -9.10
C SER A 26 -6.49 10.49 -7.84
N LEU A 27 -7.58 9.81 -7.46
CA LEU A 27 -8.31 10.12 -6.22
C LEU A 27 -7.52 9.81 -4.96
N LEU A 28 -6.73 8.73 -4.96
CA LEU A 28 -5.84 8.42 -3.84
C LEU A 28 -4.81 9.54 -3.64
N ASN A 29 -4.19 10.03 -4.72
CA ASN A 29 -3.25 11.15 -4.63
C ASN A 29 -3.94 12.41 -4.12
N GLU A 30 -5.13 12.74 -4.62
CA GLU A 30 -5.90 13.88 -4.14
C GLU A 30 -6.25 13.76 -2.64
N MET A 31 -6.63 12.57 -2.19
CA MET A 31 -6.89 12.28 -0.78
C MET A 31 -5.64 12.52 0.08
N LEU A 32 -4.48 12.04 -0.39
CA LEU A 32 -3.19 12.20 0.29
C LEU A 32 -2.73 13.67 0.31
N ASP A 33 -2.93 14.43 -0.77
CA ASP A 33 -2.61 15.87 -0.86
C ASP A 33 -3.47 16.71 0.09
N ARG A 34 -4.67 16.22 0.43
CA ARG A 34 -5.56 16.81 1.43
C ARG A 34 -5.24 16.38 2.87
N ASN A 35 -4.13 15.68 3.09
CA ASN A 35 -3.75 15.09 4.37
C ASN A 35 -4.81 14.11 4.94
N LEU A 36 -5.60 13.49 4.07
CA LEU A 36 -6.51 12.41 4.45
C LEU A 36 -5.79 11.09 4.25
N ASN A 37 -5.79 10.24 5.28
CA ASN A 37 -5.12 8.94 5.23
C ASN A 37 -6.10 7.86 4.75
N PRO A 38 -5.78 7.14 3.67
CA PRO A 38 -6.59 6.02 3.18
C PRO A 38 -6.57 4.87 4.19
N ARG A 39 -7.70 4.19 4.39
CA ARG A 39 -7.74 2.97 5.19
C ARG A 39 -6.89 1.84 4.57
N PRO A 40 -6.28 0.98 5.40
CA PRO A 40 -5.47 -0.15 4.94
C PRO A 40 -6.12 -1.05 3.88
N PRO A 41 -7.41 -1.42 3.94
CA PRO A 41 -8.03 -2.29 2.93
C PRO A 41 -8.05 -1.70 1.51
N THR A 42 -8.19 -0.39 1.38
CA THR A 42 -8.21 0.29 0.06
C THR A 42 -6.83 0.24 -0.59
N LEU A 43 -5.77 0.45 0.21
CA LEU A 43 -4.38 0.34 -0.22
C LEU A 43 -4.02 -1.08 -0.60
N ASP A 44 -4.45 -2.05 0.21
CA ASP A 44 -4.22 -3.47 -0.03
C ASP A 44 -4.76 -3.91 -1.39
N LYS A 45 -5.96 -3.48 -1.75
CA LYS A 45 -6.56 -3.80 -3.06
C LYS A 45 -5.76 -3.23 -4.23
N LEU A 46 -5.33 -1.98 -4.14
CA LEU A 46 -4.51 -1.33 -5.18
C LEU A 46 -3.16 -2.00 -5.35
N ILE A 47 -2.46 -2.31 -4.25
CA ILE A 47 -1.17 -2.99 -4.30
C ILE A 47 -1.34 -4.41 -4.88
N CYS A 48 -2.35 -5.15 -4.44
CA CYS A 48 -2.68 -6.45 -5.00
C CYS A 48 -2.97 -6.37 -6.51
N TRP A 49 -3.73 -5.37 -6.95
CA TRP A 49 -4.04 -5.17 -8.35
C TRP A 49 -2.78 -4.87 -9.17
N PHE A 50 -1.89 -3.98 -8.69
CA PHE A 50 -0.63 -3.69 -9.37
C PHE A 50 0.26 -4.93 -9.49
N CYS A 51 0.36 -5.74 -8.43
CA CYS A 51 1.13 -6.99 -8.47
C CYS A 51 0.56 -7.98 -9.49
N LYS A 52 -0.78 -8.16 -9.54
CA LYS A 52 -1.43 -9.06 -10.49
C LYS A 52 -1.25 -8.65 -11.96
N ASN A 53 -1.00 -7.36 -12.21
CA ASN A 53 -0.82 -6.81 -13.56
C ASN A 53 0.65 -6.56 -13.93
N GLY A 54 1.61 -7.05 -13.13
CA GLY A 54 3.02 -6.88 -13.43
C GLY A 54 3.57 -5.46 -13.17
N LEU A 55 2.79 -4.58 -12.53
CA LEU A 55 3.13 -3.18 -12.28
C LEU A 55 3.87 -2.99 -10.95
N TYR A 56 4.93 -3.76 -10.76
CA TYR A 56 5.63 -3.88 -9.47
C TYR A 56 6.26 -2.57 -8.98
N ILE A 57 6.76 -1.74 -9.90
CA ILE A 57 7.34 -0.42 -9.54
C ILE A 57 6.28 0.46 -8.89
N LYS A 58 5.03 0.45 -9.41
CA LYS A 58 3.91 1.19 -8.83
C LYS A 58 3.49 0.60 -7.48
N ALA A 59 3.45 -0.73 -7.36
CA ALA A 59 3.15 -1.43 -6.12
C ALA A 59 4.14 -1.10 -4.99
N VAL A 60 5.44 -1.16 -5.27
CA VAL A 60 6.50 -0.87 -4.29
C VAL A 60 6.53 0.61 -3.93
N LYS A 61 6.30 1.52 -4.88
CA LYS A 61 6.21 2.95 -4.60
C LYS A 61 5.04 3.23 -3.65
N LEU A 62 3.86 2.71 -3.96
CA LEU A 62 2.67 2.89 -3.13
C LEU A 62 2.89 2.33 -1.72
N LEU A 63 3.50 1.14 -1.60
CA LEU A 63 3.88 0.56 -0.31
C LEU A 63 4.86 1.45 0.47
N GLY A 64 5.86 2.02 -0.21
CA GLY A 64 6.78 2.97 0.40
C GLY A 64 6.05 4.20 0.95
N ASP A 65 5.10 4.74 0.19
CA ASP A 65 4.32 5.91 0.59
C ASP A 65 3.43 5.62 1.81
N VAL A 66 2.86 4.41 1.95
CA VAL A 66 2.10 4.04 3.17
C VAL A 66 2.98 3.75 4.37
N VAL A 67 4.15 3.14 4.17
CA VAL A 67 5.12 2.91 5.25
C VAL A 67 5.66 4.23 5.80
N ILE A 68 5.96 5.21 4.93
CA ILE A 68 6.40 6.56 5.35
C ILE A 68 5.32 7.30 6.14
N LYS A 69 4.04 6.98 5.91
CA LYS A 69 2.89 7.60 6.57
C LYS A 69 2.41 6.83 7.82
N ASP A 70 3.19 5.89 8.34
CA ASP A 70 2.86 5.02 9.48
C ASP A 70 1.55 4.21 9.31
N ILE A 71 1.17 3.93 8.05
CA ILE A 71 0.00 3.11 7.75
C ILE A 71 0.46 1.66 7.59
N ALA A 72 0.07 0.80 8.53
CA ALA A 72 0.43 -0.62 8.54
C ALA A 72 -0.22 -1.37 7.35
N PRO A 73 0.56 -1.91 6.40
CA PRO A 73 0.04 -2.72 5.29
C PRO A 73 -0.49 -4.06 5.80
N GLY A 74 -1.58 -4.58 5.21
CA GLY A 74 -2.14 -5.87 5.60
C GLY A 74 -1.30 -7.07 5.15
N ALA A 75 -1.52 -8.24 5.76
CA ALA A 75 -0.84 -9.49 5.38
C ALA A 75 -1.11 -9.91 3.92
N SER A 76 -2.26 -9.51 3.36
CA SER A 76 -2.62 -9.64 1.95
C SER A 76 -1.64 -8.90 1.03
N THR A 77 -1.27 -7.67 1.39
CA THR A 77 -0.36 -6.82 0.63
C THR A 77 1.03 -7.42 0.53
N TRP A 78 1.57 -7.86 1.66
CA TRP A 78 2.88 -8.53 1.69
C TRP A 78 2.89 -9.81 0.88
N ARG A 79 1.85 -10.64 0.99
CA ARG A 79 1.72 -11.87 0.20
C ARG A 79 1.64 -11.58 -1.30
N ALA A 80 0.86 -10.57 -1.71
CA ALA A 80 0.73 -10.18 -3.09
C ALA A 80 2.03 -9.59 -3.68
N LEU A 81 2.81 -8.87 -2.87
CA LEU A 81 4.15 -8.40 -3.27
C LEU A 81 5.13 -9.55 -3.46
N ILE A 82 5.17 -10.50 -2.52
CA ILE A 82 6.05 -11.67 -2.60
C ILE A 82 5.66 -12.55 -3.80
N GLN A 83 4.37 -12.81 -3.99
CA GLN A 83 3.86 -13.62 -5.11
C GLN A 83 3.97 -12.90 -6.46
N GLY A 84 3.85 -11.57 -6.46
CA GLY A 84 4.09 -10.75 -7.65
C GLY A 84 5.57 -10.68 -8.03
N CYS A 85 6.47 -10.69 -7.05
CA CYS A 85 7.92 -10.63 -7.24
C CYS A 85 8.56 -12.01 -7.49
N ASP A 86 8.01 -12.81 -8.39
CA ASP A 86 8.79 -13.91 -8.97
C ASP A 86 9.84 -13.31 -9.92
N LEU A 87 11.07 -13.83 -9.83
CA LEU A 87 12.31 -13.44 -10.52
C LEU A 87 13.20 -12.44 -9.75
N ALA A 88 13.80 -12.94 -8.67
CA ALA A 88 15.21 -12.78 -8.26
C ALA A 88 15.82 -11.38 -8.02
N PHE A 89 15.24 -10.27 -8.51
CA PHE A 89 15.89 -8.95 -8.49
C PHE A 89 15.33 -7.99 -7.43
N ASN A 90 14.21 -8.32 -6.78
CA ASN A 90 13.57 -7.45 -5.76
C ASN A 90 13.29 -8.14 -4.41
N VAL A 91 13.54 -9.44 -4.29
CA VAL A 91 13.38 -10.18 -3.04
C VAL A 91 14.30 -9.61 -1.95
N GLU A 92 15.54 -9.26 -2.31
CA GLU A 92 16.50 -8.67 -1.36
C GLU A 92 16.01 -7.32 -0.81
N LYS A 93 15.38 -6.49 -1.66
CA LYS A 93 14.82 -5.21 -1.24
C LYS A 93 13.62 -5.38 -0.32
N ILE A 94 12.72 -6.33 -0.63
CA ILE A 94 11.58 -6.67 0.24
C ILE A 94 12.07 -7.25 1.57
N VAL A 95 13.07 -8.14 1.55
CA VAL A 95 13.65 -8.75 2.76
C VAL A 95 14.35 -7.71 3.64
N ASN A 96 15.04 -6.73 3.06
CA ASN A 96 15.66 -5.65 3.85
C ASN A 96 14.61 -4.72 4.46
N LEU A 97 13.53 -4.42 3.74
CA LEU A 97 12.41 -3.64 4.28
C LEU A 97 11.72 -4.37 5.45
N THR A 98 11.50 -5.68 5.35
CA THR A 98 10.87 -6.47 6.44
C THR A 98 11.80 -6.64 7.65
N LYS A 99 13.10 -6.85 7.43
CA LYS A 99 14.08 -6.91 8.53
C LYS A 99 14.17 -5.61 9.32
N ASN A 100 14.16 -4.47 8.63
CA ASN A 100 14.16 -3.17 9.30
C ASN A 100 12.91 -3.00 10.16
N GLN A 101 11.73 -3.43 9.69
CA GLN A 101 10.51 -3.39 10.50
C GLN A 101 10.53 -4.33 11.71
N LEU A 102 11.10 -5.54 11.59
CA LEU A 102 11.25 -6.48 12.72
C LEU A 102 12.28 -6.01 13.77
N GLN A 103 13.26 -5.18 13.39
CA GLN A 103 14.19 -4.55 14.35
C GLN A 103 13.54 -3.37 15.08
N PHE A 104 12.64 -2.62 14.43
CA PHE A 104 11.81 -1.61 15.10
C PHE A 104 10.85 -2.25 16.11
N ASP A 105 10.28 -3.42 15.80
CA ASP A 105 9.36 -4.11 16.72
C ASP A 105 10.07 -4.76 17.94
N ASN A 106 11.36 -5.09 17.82
CA ASN A 106 12.15 -5.60 18.96
C ASN A 106 12.74 -4.51 19.88
N SER A 107 12.64 -3.24 19.50
CA SER A 107 13.11 -2.11 20.33
C SER A 107 12.01 -1.47 21.18
N SER A 108 10.74 -1.86 20.99
CA SER A 108 9.61 -1.49 21.86
C SER A 108 9.35 -2.48 23.00
N VAL A 109 10.01 -3.65 23.02
CA VAL A 109 9.83 -4.69 24.06
C VAL A 109 10.96 -4.73 25.12
N GLN A 110 11.97 -3.87 25.04
CA GLN A 110 12.97 -3.70 26.12
C GLN A 110 13.01 -2.28 26.68
N ARG A 111 11.87 -1.77 27.18
CA ARG A 111 11.85 -0.77 28.26
C ARG A 111 10.62 -0.95 29.14
N SER A 112 10.66 -1.97 30.01
CA SER A 112 9.96 -2.00 31.29
C SER A 112 10.59 -3.06 32.18
#